data_AF-A0A2N5V2L3-F1
#
_entry.id   AF-A0A2N5V2L3-F1
#
_cell.length_a   1.000
_cell.length_b   1.000
_cell.length_c   1.000
_cell.angle_alpha   90.00
_cell.angle_beta   90.00
_cell.angle_gamma   90.00
#
_symmetry.space_group_name_H-M   'P 1'
#
loop_
_entity.id
_entity.type
_entity.pdbx_description
1 polymer ?
#
loop_
_entity_poly.entity_id
_entity_poly.type
_entity_poly.pdbx_seq_one_letter_code
_entity_poly.pdbx_strand_id
1 'polypeptide(L)'
;MRFRPVQLAYTVIQGNFLGRAKTFGKKEALAVSELLVNSSCGYTSYHRLVEQFGGAVVEEMVQRNFLHLCPVSEFSRDLIPSPSEPVVTAQSEPALRAMEAFVNKFVK
;
A
#
# COMPACT_ATOMS: atom_id res chain seq x y z
N MET A 1 -6.92 13.13 -24.38
CA MET A 1 -7.03 11.67 -24.25
C MET A 1 -8.02 11.35 -23.14
N ARG A 2 -9.04 10.50 -23.37
CA ARG A 2 -10.18 10.29 -22.46
C ARG A 2 -10.01 9.11 -21.49
N PHE A 3 -8.94 8.33 -21.65
CA PHE A 3 -8.58 7.23 -20.76
C PHE A 3 -7.07 7.25 -20.51
N ARG A 4 -6.67 7.12 -19.26
CA ARG A 4 -5.27 6.90 -18.86
C ARG A 4 -4.95 5.40 -19.02
N PRO A 5 -3.70 5.03 -19.30
CA PRO A 5 -3.30 3.63 -19.32
C PRO A 5 -3.65 2.99 -17.97
N VAL A 6 -4.61 2.07 -17.99
CA VAL A 6 -4.85 1.17 -16.86
C VAL A 6 -3.60 0.31 -16.78
N GLN A 7 -2.89 0.32 -15.66
CA GLN A 7 -1.87 -0.69 -15.38
C GLN A 7 -2.58 -2.03 -15.30
N LEU A 8 -2.72 -2.67 -16.47
CA LEU A 8 -3.36 -3.95 -16.67
C LEU A 8 -2.65 -4.98 -15.79
N ALA A 9 -3.44 -5.80 -15.09
CA ALA A 9 -3.03 -6.98 -14.32
C ALA A 9 -1.92 -7.83 -14.99
N TYR A 10 -1.76 -7.72 -16.30
CA TYR A 10 -0.67 -8.26 -17.09
C TYR A 10 0.74 -7.92 -16.58
N THR A 11 1.04 -6.67 -16.20
CA THR A 11 2.39 -6.32 -15.72
C THR A 11 2.71 -6.94 -14.35
N VAL A 12 1.69 -7.06 -13.49
CA VAL A 12 1.74 -7.71 -12.18
C VAL A 12 1.95 -9.22 -12.33
N ILE A 13 1.18 -9.86 -13.21
CA ILE A 13 1.28 -11.29 -13.51
C ILE A 13 2.66 -11.60 -14.10
N GLN A 14 3.11 -10.84 -15.08
CA GLN A 14 4.41 -11.04 -15.73
C GLN A 14 5.57 -10.84 -14.75
N GLY A 15 5.50 -9.87 -13.82
CA GLY A 15 6.51 -9.68 -12.78
C GLY A 15 6.64 -10.87 -11.82
N ASN A 16 5.51 -11.49 -11.44
CA ASN A 16 5.50 -12.70 -10.61
C ASN A 16 6.06 -13.92 -11.34
N PHE A 17 5.76 -14.08 -12.64
CA PHE A 17 6.30 -15.18 -13.46
C PHE A 17 7.78 -15.00 -13.83
N LEU A 18 8.25 -13.77 -14.01
CA LEU A 18 9.64 -13.47 -14.38
C LEU A 18 10.61 -13.42 -13.19
N GLY A 19 10.13 -13.64 -11.97
CA GLY A 19 10.98 -13.68 -10.77
C GLY A 19 11.69 -12.35 -10.48
N ARG A 20 11.03 -11.20 -10.74
CA ARG A 20 11.61 -9.89 -10.38
C ARG A 20 12.03 -9.90 -8.91
N ALA A 21 13.25 -9.46 -8.66
CA ALA A 21 13.82 -9.40 -7.31
C ALA A 21 12.87 -8.63 -6.39
N LYS A 22 12.55 -9.24 -5.25
CA LYS A 22 11.73 -8.60 -4.22
C LYS A 22 12.53 -7.43 -3.63
N THR A 23 12.05 -6.22 -3.82
CA THR A 23 12.71 -4.99 -3.35
C THR A 23 12.41 -4.70 -1.87
N PHE A 24 11.34 -5.28 -1.32
CA PHE A 24 10.96 -5.12 0.08
C PHE A 24 10.99 -6.44 0.87
N GLY A 25 11.52 -6.37 2.09
CA GLY A 25 11.65 -7.49 3.00
C GLY A 25 10.67 -7.43 4.16
N LYS A 26 11.00 -8.17 5.22
CA LYS A 26 10.23 -8.20 6.46
C LYS A 26 10.23 -6.84 7.16
N LYS A 27 11.33 -6.09 7.11
CA LYS A 27 11.50 -4.83 7.84
C LYS A 27 10.56 -3.75 7.31
N GLU A 28 10.52 -3.58 6.00
CA GLU A 28 9.66 -2.62 5.32
C GLU A 28 8.19 -3.00 5.51
N ALA A 29 7.85 -4.29 5.34
CA ALA A 29 6.49 -4.78 5.57
C ALA A 29 6.03 -4.51 7.01
N LEU A 30 6.88 -4.74 8.00
CA LEU A 30 6.56 -4.51 9.41
C LEU A 30 6.35 -3.02 9.70
N ALA A 31 7.25 -2.17 9.23
CA ALA A 31 7.17 -0.73 9.45
C ALA A 31 5.93 -0.12 8.79
N VAL A 32 5.59 -0.53 7.56
CA VAL A 32 4.37 -0.07 6.88
C VAL A 32 3.11 -0.59 7.58
N SER A 33 3.10 -1.86 8.00
CA SER A 33 1.97 -2.40 8.79
C SER A 33 1.77 -1.63 10.09
N GLU A 34 2.85 -1.33 10.82
CA GLU A 34 2.79 -0.55 12.06
C GLU A 34 2.24 0.86 11.82
N LEU A 35 2.66 1.53 10.73
CA LEU A 35 2.12 2.84 10.36
C LEU A 35 0.63 2.82 10.08
N LEU A 36 0.14 1.79 9.39
CA LEU A 36 -1.29 1.66 9.05
C LEU A 36 -2.13 1.28 10.27
N VAL A 37 -1.65 0.35 11.10
CA VAL A 37 -2.33 -0.08 12.33
C VAL A 37 -2.46 1.07 13.32
N ASN A 38 -1.43 1.90 13.45
CA ASN A 38 -1.43 3.04 14.35
C ASN A 38 -2.05 4.31 13.73
N SER A 39 -2.51 4.26 12.48
CA SER A 39 -3.15 5.41 11.85
C SER A 39 -4.57 5.58 12.37
N SER A 40 -4.86 6.76 12.94
CA SER A 40 -6.19 7.10 13.44
C SER A 40 -7.28 7.12 12.36
N CYS A 41 -6.90 7.36 11.10
CA CYS A 41 -7.83 7.48 9.96
C CYS A 41 -7.86 6.22 9.08
N GLY A 42 -7.07 5.18 9.40
CA GLY A 42 -7.00 3.93 8.62
C GLY A 42 -6.26 4.04 7.28
N TYR A 43 -5.64 5.18 7.00
CA TYR A 43 -4.82 5.42 5.81
C TYR A 43 -3.56 6.24 6.14
N THR A 44 -2.59 6.24 5.23
CA THR A 44 -1.38 7.07 5.32
C THR A 44 -1.05 7.71 3.98
N SER A 45 -0.23 8.76 3.98
CA SER A 45 0.19 9.46 2.76
C SER A 45 1.06 8.56 1.87
N TYR A 46 0.73 8.46 0.58
CA TYR A 46 1.56 7.76 -0.40
C TYR A 46 2.93 8.45 -0.54
N HIS A 47 2.95 9.78 -0.61
CA HIS A 47 4.18 10.55 -0.77
C HIS A 47 5.15 10.32 0.40
N ARG A 48 4.64 10.36 1.63
CA ARG A 48 5.44 10.07 2.83
C ARG A 48 6.03 8.66 2.83
N LEU A 49 5.25 7.66 2.39
CA LEU A 49 5.75 6.29 2.25
C LEU A 49 6.86 6.19 1.21
N VAL A 50 6.70 6.86 0.07
CA VAL A 50 7.71 6.88 -1.00
C VAL A 50 9.01 7.55 -0.54
N GLU A 51 8.93 8.65 0.20
CA GLU A 51 10.09 9.31 0.79
C GLU A 51 10.82 8.40 1.80
N GLN A 52 10.07 7.65 2.61
CA GLN A 52 10.63 6.82 3.67
C GLN A 52 11.21 5.49 3.16
N PHE A 53 10.54 4.81 2.23
CA PHE A 53 10.89 3.45 1.80
C PHE A 53 11.40 3.37 0.36
N GLY A 54 11.26 4.45 -0.42
CA GLY A 54 11.60 4.50 -1.83
C GLY A 54 10.43 4.09 -2.74
N GLY A 55 10.33 4.75 -3.90
CA GLY A 55 9.22 4.54 -4.85
C GLY A 55 9.10 3.09 -5.32
N ALA A 56 10.21 2.44 -5.66
CA ALA A 56 10.22 1.06 -6.15
C ALA A 56 9.63 0.07 -5.13
N VAL A 57 9.93 0.27 -3.84
CA VAL A 57 9.43 -0.57 -2.74
C VAL A 57 7.92 -0.41 -2.58
N VAL A 58 7.45 0.84 -2.51
CA VAL A 58 6.02 1.13 -2.32
C VAL A 58 5.21 0.69 -3.53
N GLU A 59 5.71 0.93 -4.75
CA GLU A 59 5.06 0.45 -5.98
C GLU A 59 4.97 -1.07 -6.02
N GLU A 60 6.04 -1.79 -5.62
CA GLU A 60 6.00 -3.25 -5.55
C GLU A 60 4.98 -3.73 -4.51
N MET A 61 4.91 -3.08 -3.34
CA MET A 61 3.91 -3.41 -2.31
C MET A 61 2.48 -3.24 -2.82
N VAL A 62 2.20 -2.17 -3.58
CA VAL A 62 0.90 -1.97 -4.22
C VAL A 62 0.65 -3.02 -5.31
N GLN A 63 1.62 -3.28 -6.18
CA GLN A 63 1.51 -4.28 -7.26
C GLN A 63 1.28 -5.70 -6.74
N ARG A 64 1.89 -6.05 -5.60
CA ARG A 64 1.71 -7.35 -4.96
C ARG A 64 0.47 -7.45 -4.08
N ASN A 65 -0.42 -6.46 -4.13
CA ASN A 65 -1.63 -6.41 -3.31
C ASN A 65 -1.35 -6.42 -1.80
N PHE A 66 -0.16 -5.99 -1.36
CA PHE A 66 0.11 -5.79 0.06
C PHE A 66 -0.55 -4.50 0.56
N LEU A 67 -0.56 -3.48 -0.29
CA LEU A 67 -1.15 -2.17 -0.04
C LEU A 67 -2.22 -1.84 -1.07
N HIS A 68 -3.15 -0.97 -0.71
CA HIS A 68 -4.13 -0.41 -1.63
C HIS A 68 -3.90 1.10 -1.79
N LEU A 69 -3.57 1.51 -3.01
CA LEU A 69 -3.37 2.93 -3.34
C LEU A 69 -4.72 3.56 -3.69
N CYS A 70 -5.12 4.55 -2.91
CA CYS A 70 -6.27 5.40 -3.14
C CYS A 70 -5.81 6.72 -3.80
N PRO A 71 -5.99 6.91 -5.12
CA PRO A 71 -5.64 8.17 -5.77
C PRO A 71 -6.54 9.30 -5.28
N VAL A 72 -6.14 10.57 -5.46
CA VAL A 72 -7.04 11.73 -5.27
C VAL A 72 -8.09 11.69 -6.37
N SER A 73 -9.29 11.24 -6.04
CA SER A 73 -10.42 11.10 -6.95
C SER A 73 -11.72 11.30 -6.16
N GLU A 74 -12.84 11.40 -6.84
CA GLU A 74 -14.14 11.45 -6.16
C GLU A 74 -14.43 10.16 -5.37
N PHE A 75 -13.80 9.04 -5.74
CA PHE A 75 -13.88 7.76 -5.01
C PHE A 75 -13.16 7.76 -3.66
N SER A 76 -12.19 8.65 -3.43
CA SER A 76 -11.50 8.76 -2.13
C SER A 76 -12.35 9.49 -1.09
N ARG A 77 -13.52 10.02 -1.48
CA ARG A 77 -14.47 10.67 -0.55
C ARG A 77 -15.10 9.71 0.45
N ASP A 78 -15.03 8.40 0.20
CA ASP A 78 -15.50 7.37 1.15
C ASP A 78 -14.58 7.26 2.37
N LEU A 79 -13.36 7.80 2.30
CA LEU A 79 -12.46 7.90 3.46
C LEU A 79 -12.83 9.12 4.30
N ILE A 80 -12.77 8.94 5.63
CA ILE A 80 -13.10 9.97 6.61
C ILE A 80 -11.89 10.19 7.52
N PRO A 81 -11.29 11.41 7.52
CA PRO A 81 -11.61 12.54 6.65
C PRO A 81 -11.23 12.25 5.20
N SER A 82 -11.85 12.98 4.26
CA SER A 82 -11.52 12.80 2.84
C SER A 82 -10.10 13.32 2.57
N PRO A 83 -9.20 12.50 2.00
CA PRO A 83 -7.82 12.90 1.78
C PRO A 83 -7.73 13.91 0.63
N SER A 84 -6.87 14.92 0.81
CA SER A 84 -6.53 15.91 -0.23
C SER A 84 -5.40 15.45 -1.14
N GLU A 85 -4.74 14.34 -0.81
CA GLU A 85 -3.58 13.78 -1.49
C GLU A 85 -3.72 12.26 -1.69
N PRO A 86 -2.91 11.61 -2.55
CA PRO A 86 -2.97 10.17 -2.72
C PRO A 86 -2.58 9.49 -1.40
N VAL A 87 -3.41 8.57 -0.95
CA VAL A 87 -3.21 7.84 0.31
C VAL A 87 -3.17 6.34 0.06
N VAL A 88 -2.64 5.62 1.02
CA VAL A 88 -2.54 4.17 1.02
C VAL A 88 -3.29 3.63 2.22
N THR A 89 -4.09 2.59 1.98
CA THR A 89 -4.81 1.83 3.01
C THR A 89 -4.34 0.38 3.02
N ALA A 90 -4.75 -0.36 4.05
CA ALA A 90 -4.86 -1.81 3.92
C ALA A 90 -5.90 -2.15 2.82
N GLN A 91 -5.76 -3.32 2.19
CA GLN A 91 -6.69 -3.73 1.13
C GLN A 91 -8.12 -3.95 1.63
N SER A 92 -8.28 -4.35 2.89
CA SER A 92 -9.55 -4.67 3.51
C SER A 92 -9.40 -4.73 5.03
N GLU A 93 -10.51 -4.76 5.76
CA GLU A 93 -10.52 -4.97 7.21
C GLU A 93 -9.77 -6.26 7.62
N PRO A 94 -10.00 -7.44 7.00
CA PRO A 94 -9.19 -8.63 7.30
C PRO A 94 -7.69 -8.45 7.06
N ALA A 95 -7.31 -7.70 6.01
CA ALA A 95 -5.90 -7.41 5.76
C ALA A 95 -5.30 -6.54 6.86
N LEU A 96 -6.06 -5.54 7.36
CA LEU A 96 -5.64 -4.73 8.51
C LEU A 96 -5.48 -5.59 9.77
N ARG A 97 -6.41 -6.49 10.08
CA ARG A 97 -6.28 -7.43 11.21
C ARG A 97 -5.08 -8.35 11.08
N ALA A 98 -4.77 -8.80 9.86
CA ALA A 98 -3.56 -9.58 9.61
C ALA A 98 -2.28 -8.74 9.85
N MET A 99 -2.28 -7.46 9.47
CA MET A 99 -1.20 -6.51 9.77
C MET A 99 -1.06 -6.29 11.28
N GLU A 100 -2.15 -6.12 12.04
CA GLU A 100 -2.12 -6.03 13.51
C GLU A 100 -1.48 -7.26 14.14
N ALA A 101 -1.92 -8.46 13.75
CA ALA A 101 -1.35 -9.71 14.24
C ALA A 101 0.14 -9.85 13.86
N PHE A 102 0.52 -9.39 12.67
CA PHE A 102 1.91 -9.37 12.22
C PHE A 102 2.78 -8.43 13.06
N VAL A 103 2.30 -7.21 13.34
CA VAL A 103 2.96 -6.24 14.22
C VAL A 103 3.13 -6.82 15.62
N ASN A 104 2.07 -7.30 16.25
CA ASN A 104 2.09 -7.86 17.61
C ASN A 104 3.04 -9.07 17.75
N LYS A 105 3.25 -9.83 16.67
CA LYS A 105 4.16 -10.97 16.67
C LYS A 105 5.64 -10.56 16.68
N PHE A 106 5.97 -9.40 16.12
CA PHE A 106 7.36 -9.00 15.84
C PHE A 106 7.81 -7.68 16.49
N VAL A 107 6.88 -6.87 16.98
CA VAL A 107 7.12 -5.74 17.88
C VAL A 107 6.83 -6.27 19.29
N LYS A 108 7.89 -6.69 19.98
CA LYS A 108 7.89 -7.04 21.41
C LYS A 108 8.69 -6.00 22.15
#